data_AF-A0A6L3F1F7-F1
#
_entry.id   AF-A0A6L3F1F7-F1
#
_cell.length_a   1.000
_cell.length_b   1.000
_cell.length_c   1.000
_cell.angle_alpha   90.00
_cell.angle_beta   90.00
_cell.angle_gamma   90.00
#
_symmetry.space_group_name_H-M   'P 1'
#
loop_
_entity.id
_entity.type
_entity.pdbx_description
1 polymer ?
#
loop_
_entity_poly.entity_id
_entity_poly.type
_entity_poly.pdbx_seq_one_letter_code
_entity_poly.pdbx_strand_id
1 'polypeptide(L)'
;MTKNEFIKQYAHTWRVFERLVKDFDTDAWLHAGRGANTSARMALHILQSAKYYLEDTSEIVFASGKSFESRWETAEVENLPSQNDIVICIHEMKERTEKWLTEMDYRTENKAFPWAGETKLGVVIFLLRHTLFHIGELSSLLNESKNGDVEDHYVKAI
;
A
#
# COMPACT_ATOMS: atom_id res chain seq x y z
N MET A 1 -2.40 -11.33 20.09
CA MET A 1 -2.65 -11.57 18.65
C MET A 1 -1.57 -12.53 18.16
N THR A 2 -1.91 -13.63 17.49
CA THR A 2 -0.92 -14.59 16.97
C THR A 2 -0.34 -14.11 15.64
N LYS A 3 0.81 -14.63 15.20
CA LYS A 3 1.38 -14.35 13.87
C LYS A 3 0.37 -14.56 12.74
N ASN A 4 -0.40 -15.64 12.83
CA ASN A 4 -1.44 -15.97 11.84
C ASN A 4 -2.52 -14.89 11.72
N GLU A 5 -2.88 -14.21 12.81
CA GLU A 5 -3.87 -13.13 12.72
C GLU A 5 -3.31 -11.90 12.02
N PHE A 6 -2.04 -11.54 12.23
CA PHE A 6 -1.42 -10.48 11.43
C PHE A 6 -1.35 -10.85 9.95
N ILE A 7 -0.94 -12.08 9.62
CA ILE A 7 -0.89 -12.55 8.22
C ILE A 7 -2.26 -12.41 7.55
N LYS A 8 -3.34 -12.82 8.22
CA LYS A 8 -4.71 -12.66 7.69
C LYS A 8 -5.11 -11.20 7.52
N GLN A 9 -4.81 -10.34 8.49
CA GLN A 9 -5.15 -8.91 8.44
C GLN A 9 -4.42 -8.20 7.29
N TYR A 10 -3.12 -8.48 7.12
CA TYR A 10 -2.36 -7.96 5.98
C TYR A 10 -2.88 -8.53 4.66
N ALA A 11 -3.14 -9.83 4.56
CA ALA A 11 -3.68 -10.43 3.34
C ALA A 11 -5.03 -9.83 2.93
N HIS A 12 -5.90 -9.52 3.90
CA HIS A 12 -7.16 -8.82 3.65
C HIS A 12 -6.90 -7.38 3.19
N THR A 13 -6.02 -6.65 3.88
CA THR A 13 -5.62 -5.28 3.54
C THR A 13 -5.12 -5.17 2.10
N TRP A 14 -4.28 -6.11 1.65
CA TRP A 14 -3.81 -6.16 0.25
C TRP A 14 -4.95 -6.41 -0.76
N ARG A 15 -5.94 -7.25 -0.42
CA ARG A 15 -7.12 -7.46 -1.29
C ARG A 15 -8.00 -6.22 -1.39
N VAL A 16 -8.20 -5.49 -0.29
CA VAL A 16 -8.93 -4.21 -0.29
C VAL A 16 -8.21 -3.20 -1.17
N PHE A 17 -6.89 -3.07 -1.00
CA PHE A 17 -6.08 -2.15 -1.80
C PHE A 17 -6.15 -2.48 -3.30
N GLU A 18 -6.01 -3.75 -3.68
CA GLU A 18 -6.10 -4.19 -5.08
C GLU A 18 -7.46 -3.84 -5.70
N ARG A 19 -8.56 -4.08 -4.97
CA ARG A 19 -9.91 -3.76 -5.45
C ARG A 19 -10.10 -2.26 -5.66
N LEU A 20 -9.67 -1.44 -4.70
CA LEU A 20 -9.73 0.02 -4.82
C LEU A 20 -8.98 0.49 -6.07
N VAL A 21 -7.74 0.04 -6.26
CA VAL A 21 -6.92 0.43 -7.41
C VAL A 21 -7.60 0.06 -8.72
N LYS A 22 -8.21 -1.14 -8.81
CA LYS A 22 -8.88 -1.60 -10.03
C LYS A 22 -10.16 -0.84 -10.38
N ASP A 23 -10.78 -0.18 -9.41
CA ASP A 23 -12.11 0.39 -9.55
C ASP A 23 -12.11 1.87 -9.95
N PHE A 24 -10.94 2.52 -9.96
CA PHE A 24 -10.76 3.82 -10.59
C PHE A 24 -10.83 3.72 -12.12
N ASP A 25 -11.45 4.70 -12.77
CA ASP A 25 -11.23 4.94 -14.20
C ASP A 25 -9.88 5.65 -14.43
N THR A 26 -9.46 5.72 -15.70
CA THR A 26 -8.16 6.29 -16.09
C THR A 26 -7.98 7.75 -15.69
N ASP A 27 -9.03 8.57 -15.78
CA ASP A 27 -8.95 10.00 -15.44
C ASP A 27 -8.84 10.17 -13.93
N ALA A 28 -9.75 9.53 -13.19
CA ALA A 28 -9.76 9.54 -11.72
C ALA A 28 -8.47 8.94 -11.12
N TRP A 29 -7.86 7.95 -11.77
CA TRP A 29 -6.59 7.38 -11.33
C TRP A 29 -5.47 8.43 -11.24
N LEU A 30 -5.40 9.34 -12.21
CA LEU A 30 -4.35 10.35 -12.29
C LEU A 30 -4.75 11.65 -11.59
N HIS A 31 -6.04 11.95 -11.57
CA HIS A 31 -6.53 13.30 -11.27
C HIS A 31 -7.52 13.40 -10.10
N ALA A 32 -8.08 12.29 -9.59
CA ALA A 32 -8.91 12.37 -8.38
C ALA A 32 -8.04 12.77 -7.19
N GLY A 33 -8.47 13.82 -6.47
CA GLY A 33 -7.72 14.43 -5.36
C GLY A 33 -6.97 15.70 -5.74
N ARG A 34 -5.99 16.10 -4.92
CA ARG A 34 -5.28 17.38 -5.08
C ARG A 34 -3.83 17.31 -4.62
N GLY A 35 -2.94 17.98 -5.36
CA GLY A 35 -1.52 18.09 -5.01
C GLY A 35 -0.85 16.72 -4.93
N ALA A 36 -0.20 16.42 -3.81
CA ALA A 36 0.42 15.12 -3.56
C ALA A 36 -0.59 13.99 -3.32
N ASN A 37 -1.85 14.32 -3.00
CA ASN A 37 -2.89 13.35 -2.66
C ASN A 37 -3.76 13.03 -3.88
N THR A 38 -3.16 12.46 -4.93
CA THR A 38 -3.91 11.85 -6.04
C THR A 38 -3.84 10.32 -5.97
N SER A 39 -4.79 9.62 -6.61
CA SER A 39 -4.94 8.18 -6.47
C SER A 39 -3.67 7.39 -6.82
N ALA A 40 -3.05 7.68 -7.97
CA ALA A 40 -1.80 7.04 -8.39
C ALA A 40 -0.63 7.32 -7.44
N ARG A 41 -0.53 8.55 -6.92
CA ARG A 41 0.51 8.95 -5.96
C ARG A 41 0.34 8.23 -4.63
N MET A 42 -0.88 8.19 -4.12
CA MET A 42 -1.19 7.53 -2.85
C MET A 42 -0.96 6.02 -2.94
N ALA A 43 -1.36 5.40 -4.05
CA ALA A 43 -1.10 3.98 -4.29
C ALA A 43 0.41 3.67 -4.34
N LEU A 44 1.20 4.51 -5.02
CA LEU A 44 2.65 4.38 -5.04
C LEU A 44 3.25 4.54 -3.62
N HIS A 45 2.81 5.57 -2.87
CA HIS A 45 3.25 5.81 -1.49
C HIS A 45 2.98 4.63 -0.55
N ILE A 46 1.80 4.00 -0.66
CA ILE A 46 1.46 2.81 0.13
C ILE A 46 2.47 1.69 -0.11
N LEU A 47 2.79 1.39 -1.38
CA LEU A 47 3.74 0.34 -1.74
C LEU A 47 5.18 0.69 -1.30
N GLN A 48 5.62 1.93 -1.54
CA GLN A 48 6.94 2.41 -1.11
C GLN A 48 7.11 2.33 0.41
N SER A 49 6.08 2.77 1.14
CA SER A 49 6.06 2.69 2.61
C SER A 49 6.14 1.25 3.09
N ALA A 50 5.38 0.35 2.47
CA ALA A 50 5.45 -1.07 2.80
C ALA A 50 6.87 -1.62 2.56
N LYS A 51 7.47 -1.39 1.39
CA LYS A 51 8.86 -1.80 1.10
C LYS A 51 9.85 -1.27 2.14
N TYR A 52 9.71 0.01 2.50
CA TYR A 52 10.58 0.68 3.48
C TYR A 52 10.51 0.01 4.86
N TYR A 53 9.31 -0.22 5.39
CA TYR A 53 9.13 -0.83 6.71
C TYR A 53 9.40 -2.35 6.75
N LEU A 54 9.33 -3.03 5.60
CA LEU A 54 9.83 -4.40 5.45
C LEU A 54 11.37 -4.47 5.48
N GLU A 55 12.06 -3.32 5.40
CA GLU A 55 13.52 -3.23 5.21
C GLU A 55 13.98 -3.97 3.95
N ASP A 56 13.12 -4.01 2.92
CA ASP A 56 13.37 -4.71 1.66
C ASP A 56 14.21 -3.85 0.71
N THR A 57 15.45 -4.29 0.49
CA THR A 57 16.43 -3.62 -0.39
C THR A 57 16.38 -4.12 -1.83
N SER A 58 15.55 -5.10 -2.15
CA SER A 58 15.42 -5.58 -3.52
C SER A 58 14.85 -4.50 -4.44
N GLU A 59 15.21 -4.57 -5.71
CA GLU A 59 14.69 -3.67 -6.73
C GLU A 59 13.27 -4.07 -7.12
N ILE A 60 12.41 -3.07 -7.38
CA ILE A 60 11.09 -3.26 -7.97
C ILE A 60 11.08 -2.51 -9.29
N VAL A 61 10.77 -3.23 -10.37
CA VAL A 61 10.72 -2.69 -11.73
C VAL A 61 9.29 -2.82 -12.24
N PHE A 62 8.65 -1.68 -12.51
CA PHE A 62 7.32 -1.69 -13.12
C PHE A 62 7.40 -2.12 -14.58
N ALA A 63 6.38 -2.84 -15.05
CA ALA A 63 6.30 -3.33 -16.42
C ALA A 63 6.26 -2.17 -17.44
N SER A 64 5.73 -1.02 -17.04
CA SER A 64 5.76 0.21 -17.84
C SER A 64 7.15 0.86 -17.97
N GLY A 65 8.16 0.37 -17.25
CA GLY A 65 9.48 1.00 -17.17
C GLY A 65 9.55 2.23 -16.26
N LYS A 66 8.43 2.62 -15.63
CA LYS A 66 8.40 3.71 -14.65
C LYS A 66 9.11 3.28 -13.36
N SER A 67 9.75 4.23 -12.69
CA SER A 67 10.55 3.91 -11.51
C SER A 67 9.68 3.81 -10.26
N PHE A 68 9.80 2.67 -9.56
CA PHE A 68 9.23 2.48 -8.22
C PHE A 68 9.78 3.49 -7.21
N GLU A 69 11.02 3.95 -7.39
CA GLU A 69 11.72 4.84 -6.44
C GLU A 69 11.46 6.33 -6.76
N SER A 70 10.52 6.63 -7.66
CA SER A 70 10.13 8.01 -7.98
C SER A 70 9.55 8.70 -6.75
N ARG A 71 9.87 9.99 -6.55
CA ARG A 71 9.27 10.80 -5.47
C ARG A 71 7.76 10.95 -5.68
N TRP A 72 6.97 10.16 -4.97
CA TRP A 72 5.53 10.06 -5.18
C TRP A 72 4.81 11.40 -5.02
N GLU A 73 5.32 12.30 -4.17
CA GLU A 73 4.73 13.62 -3.92
C GLU A 73 4.86 14.58 -5.11
N THR A 74 5.98 14.47 -5.84
CA THR A 74 6.39 15.49 -6.83
C THR A 74 6.65 14.94 -8.22
N ALA A 75 6.55 13.62 -8.44
CA ALA A 75 6.74 13.03 -9.75
C ALA A 75 5.74 13.60 -10.77
N GLU A 76 6.18 13.93 -11.97
CA GLU A 76 5.25 14.33 -13.05
C GLU A 76 4.26 13.20 -13.37
N VAL A 77 3.06 13.55 -13.86
CA VAL A 77 1.97 12.59 -14.09
C VAL A 77 2.39 11.47 -15.05
N GLU A 78 3.20 11.80 -16.05
CA GLU A 78 3.71 10.85 -17.05
C GLU A 78 4.63 9.79 -16.41
N ASN A 79 5.26 10.13 -15.29
CA ASN A 79 6.14 9.23 -14.54
C ASN A 79 5.41 8.43 -13.45
N LEU A 80 4.13 8.70 -13.19
CA LEU A 80 3.33 7.95 -12.22
C LEU A 80 2.94 6.55 -12.75
N PRO A 81 2.94 5.51 -11.90
CA PRO A 81 2.64 4.15 -12.33
C PRO A 81 1.22 4.02 -12.90
N SER A 82 1.05 3.07 -13.82
CA SER A 82 -0.29 2.67 -14.25
C SER A 82 -0.99 1.87 -13.13
N GLN A 83 -2.32 1.76 -13.19
CA GLN A 83 -3.07 0.87 -12.30
C GLN A 83 -2.54 -0.58 -12.38
N ASN A 84 -2.18 -1.04 -13.57
CA ASN A 84 -1.65 -2.39 -13.76
C ASN A 84 -0.29 -2.60 -13.09
N ASP A 85 0.60 -1.60 -13.16
CA ASP A 85 1.89 -1.65 -12.44
C ASP A 85 1.67 -1.77 -10.93
N ILE A 86 0.73 -0.99 -10.39
CA ILE A 86 0.37 -1.04 -8.98
C ILE A 86 -0.21 -2.41 -8.60
N VAL A 87 -1.15 -2.95 -9.38
CA VAL A 87 -1.76 -4.27 -9.10
C VAL A 87 -0.72 -5.38 -9.09
N ILE A 88 0.19 -5.41 -10.08
CA ILE A 88 1.28 -6.39 -10.10
C ILE A 88 2.15 -6.25 -8.84
N CYS A 89 2.52 -5.01 -8.48
CA CYS A 89 3.33 -4.77 -7.30
C CYS A 89 2.60 -5.09 -5.98
N ILE A 90 1.27 -4.96 -5.92
CA ILE A 90 0.48 -5.40 -4.77
C ILE A 90 0.64 -6.90 -4.55
N HIS A 91 0.61 -7.71 -5.61
CA HIS A 91 0.82 -9.14 -5.50
C HIS A 91 2.22 -9.48 -4.97
N GLU A 92 3.26 -8.82 -5.49
CA GLU A 92 4.63 -9.00 -4.97
C GLU A 92 4.75 -8.59 -3.50
N MET A 93 4.20 -7.42 -3.14
CA MET A 93 4.27 -6.90 -1.78
C MET A 93 3.48 -7.75 -0.78
N LYS A 94 2.38 -8.36 -1.22
CA LYS A 94 1.62 -9.33 -0.42
C LYS A 94 2.49 -10.53 -0.06
N GLU A 95 3.16 -11.15 -1.02
CA GLU A 95 4.03 -12.30 -0.80
C GLU A 95 5.22 -11.96 0.10
N ARG A 96 5.87 -10.80 -0.15
CA ARG A 96 6.98 -10.30 0.66
C ARG A 96 6.56 -10.04 2.10
N THR A 97 5.38 -9.44 2.29
CA THR A 97 4.83 -9.16 3.63
C THR A 97 4.51 -10.46 4.37
N GLU A 98 3.90 -11.44 3.71
CA GLU A 98 3.58 -12.74 4.32
C GLU A 98 4.85 -13.47 4.77
N LYS A 99 5.88 -13.50 3.91
CA LYS A 99 7.19 -14.06 4.25
C LYS A 99 7.80 -13.33 5.45
N TRP A 100 7.83 -12.00 5.43
CA TRP A 100 8.36 -11.18 6.51
C TRP A 100 7.65 -11.45 7.85
N LEU A 101 6.32 -11.50 7.87
CA LEU A 101 5.53 -11.79 9.07
C LEU A 101 5.79 -13.20 9.60
N THR A 102 6.03 -14.16 8.72
CA THR A 102 6.28 -15.56 9.07
C THR A 102 7.66 -15.73 9.70
N GLU A 103 8.70 -15.21 9.05
CA GLU A 103 10.10 -15.44 9.39
C GLU A 103 10.59 -14.60 10.58
N MET A 104 10.05 -13.39 10.75
CA MET A 104 10.53 -12.44 11.76
C MET A 104 10.21 -12.87 13.21
N ASP A 105 11.15 -12.68 14.13
CA ASP A 105 10.85 -12.73 15.58
C ASP A 105 10.28 -11.38 16.04
N TYR A 106 9.04 -11.42 16.50
CA TYR A 106 8.27 -10.27 16.95
C TYR A 106 8.80 -9.62 18.23
N ARG A 107 9.59 -10.36 19.01
CA ARG A 107 10.18 -9.88 20.28
C ARG A 107 11.50 -9.15 20.08
N THR A 108 12.11 -9.28 18.90
CA THR A 108 13.36 -8.59 18.57
C THR A 108 13.19 -7.08 18.72
N GLU A 109 14.21 -6.43 19.27
CA GLU A 109 14.30 -4.98 19.40
C GLU A 109 14.20 -4.29 18.03
N ASN A 110 13.42 -3.21 17.95
CA ASN A 110 13.35 -2.38 16.77
C ASN A 110 14.30 -1.18 16.88
N LYS A 111 15.39 -1.22 16.11
CA LYS A 111 16.38 -0.12 16.04
C LYS A 111 16.19 0.79 14.82
N ALA A 112 15.55 0.29 13.77
CA ALA A 112 15.44 0.98 12.49
C ALA A 112 14.40 2.12 12.53
N PHE A 113 13.29 1.89 13.23
CA PHE A 113 12.14 2.82 13.23
C PHE A 113 11.69 3.16 14.66
N PRO A 114 12.43 3.96 15.43
CA PRO A 114 12.13 4.18 16.86
C PRO A 114 10.70 4.67 17.15
N TRP A 115 10.09 5.40 16.21
CA TRP A 115 8.70 5.88 16.31
C TRP A 115 7.64 4.79 16.09
N ALA A 116 8.01 3.63 15.54
CA ALA A 116 7.11 2.51 15.27
C ALA A 116 6.98 1.54 16.46
N GLY A 117 7.61 1.83 17.59
CA GLY A 117 7.58 1.03 18.81
C GLY A 117 8.89 0.30 19.10
N GLU A 118 8.99 -0.28 20.30
CA GLU A 118 10.25 -0.81 20.85
C GLU A 118 10.68 -2.16 20.22
N THR A 119 9.75 -2.90 19.64
CA THR A 119 9.99 -4.24 19.08
C THR A 119 9.53 -4.35 17.63
N LYS A 120 9.94 -5.42 16.95
CA LYS A 120 9.46 -5.76 15.61
C LYS A 120 7.94 -5.93 15.54
N LEU A 121 7.29 -6.40 16.62
CA LEU A 121 5.83 -6.36 16.71
C LEU A 121 5.26 -4.94 16.61
N GLY A 122 5.94 -3.96 17.20
CA GLY A 122 5.60 -2.54 17.05
C GLY A 122 5.57 -2.14 15.58
N VAL A 123 6.63 -2.47 14.84
CA VAL A 123 6.74 -2.19 13.39
C VAL A 123 5.60 -2.86 12.60
N VAL A 124 5.27 -4.12 12.92
CA VAL A 124 4.15 -4.85 12.30
C VAL A 124 2.81 -4.12 12.51
N ILE A 125 2.54 -3.64 13.72
CA ILE A 125 1.29 -2.92 14.03
C ILE A 125 1.29 -1.54 13.37
N PHE A 126 2.44 -0.85 13.42
CA PHE A 126 2.61 0.48 12.84
C PHE A 126 2.34 0.44 11.33
N LEU A 127 3.01 -0.46 10.60
CA LEU A 127 2.85 -0.60 9.16
C LEU A 127 1.40 -0.93 8.80
N LEU A 128 0.74 -1.84 9.52
CA LEU A 128 -0.66 -2.17 9.25
C LEU A 128 -1.57 -0.94 9.37
N ARG A 129 -1.40 -0.16 10.45
CA ARG A 129 -2.17 1.06 10.68
C ARG A 129 -1.88 2.14 9.64
N HIS A 130 -0.61 2.31 9.27
CA HIS A 130 -0.18 3.25 8.24
C HIS A 130 -0.80 2.90 6.88
N THR A 131 -0.72 1.63 6.50
CA THR A 131 -1.32 1.13 5.26
C THR A 131 -2.84 1.32 5.27
N LEU A 132 -3.53 0.97 6.36
CA LEU A 132 -4.98 1.15 6.47
C LEU A 132 -5.39 2.63 6.43
N PHE A 133 -4.61 3.52 7.03
CA PHE A 133 -4.85 4.97 6.97
C PHE A 133 -4.87 5.48 5.53
N HIS A 134 -3.83 5.17 4.76
CA HIS A 134 -3.72 5.61 3.36
C HIS A 134 -4.67 4.86 2.42
N ILE A 135 -5.04 3.61 2.72
CA ILE A 135 -6.14 2.92 2.03
C ILE A 135 -7.48 3.65 2.27
N GLY A 136 -7.71 4.18 3.47
CA GLY A 136 -8.86 5.01 3.77
C GLY A 136 -8.89 6.29 2.92
N GLU A 137 -7.74 6.96 2.75
CA GLU A 137 -7.62 8.12 1.86
C GLU A 137 -7.91 7.74 0.40
N LEU A 138 -7.33 6.63 -0.08
CA LEU A 138 -7.59 6.13 -1.44
C LEU A 138 -9.06 5.76 -1.64
N SER A 139 -9.70 5.15 -0.64
CA SER A 139 -11.14 4.85 -0.67
C SER A 139 -11.98 6.12 -0.73
N SER A 140 -11.59 7.18 -0.02
CA SER A 140 -12.27 8.48 -0.08
C SER A 140 -12.16 9.11 -1.46
N LEU A 141 -10.99 9.00 -2.11
CA LEU A 141 -10.78 9.51 -3.47
C LEU A 141 -11.64 8.78 -4.50
N LEU A 142 -11.77 7.45 -4.38
CA LEU A 142 -12.65 6.66 -5.24
C LEU A 142 -14.12 7.04 -5.04
N ASN A 143 -14.52 7.23 -3.79
CA ASN A 143 -15.88 7.66 -3.45
C ASN A 143 -16.18 9.05 -4.03
N GLU A 144 -15.24 9.98 -3.96
CA GLU A 144 -15.38 11.31 -4.58
C GLU A 144 -15.50 11.20 -6.10
N SER A 145 -14.64 10.42 -6.76
CA SER A 145 -14.64 10.30 -8.22
C SER A 145 -15.91 9.65 -8.77
N LYS A 146 -16.55 8.76 -7.98
CA LYS A 146 -17.81 8.10 -8.35
C LYS A 146 -19.06 8.75 -7.74
N ASN A 147 -18.93 9.93 -7.14
CA ASN A 147 -20.04 10.66 -6.53
C ASN A 147 -20.85 9.80 -5.53
N GLY A 148 -20.15 8.98 -4.74
CA GLY A 148 -20.75 8.10 -3.73
C GLY A 148 -21.22 6.72 -4.23
N ASP A 149 -21.17 6.45 -5.54
CA ASP A 149 -21.56 5.15 -6.10
C ASP A 149 -20.37 4.18 -6.11
N VAL A 150 -19.96 3.76 -4.91
CA VAL A 150 -18.85 2.81 -4.69
C VAL A 150 -19.31 1.58 -3.92
N GLU A 151 -18.73 0.43 -4.28
CA GLU A 151 -18.87 -0.77 -3.47
C GLU A 151 -18.08 -0.65 -2.16
N ASP A 152 -18.56 -1.30 -1.09
CA ASP A 152 -17.80 -1.47 0.15
C ASP A 152 -16.68 -2.50 -0.06
N HIS A 153 -15.57 -2.05 -0.64
CA HIS A 153 -14.41 -2.88 -0.92
C HIS A 153 -13.78 -3.48 0.34
N TYR A 154 -13.95 -2.85 1.51
CA TYR A 154 -13.46 -3.39 2.78
C TYR A 154 -14.20 -4.68 3.13
N VAL A 155 -15.54 -4.66 3.12
CA VAL A 155 -16.35 -5.84 3.44
C VAL A 155 -16.34 -6.88 2.33
N LYS A 156 -16.25 -6.45 1.06
CA LYS A 156 -16.32 -7.35 -0.11
C LYS A 156 -14.99 -8.02 -0.47
N ALA A 157 -13.88 -7.63 0.14
CA ALA A 157 -12.57 -8.24 -0.03
C ALA A 157 -12.37 -9.52 0.81
N ILE A 158 -13.36 -10.42 0.82
CA ILE A 158 -13.30 -11.70 1.55
C ILE A 158 -12.37 -12.66 0.83
#